data_AF-A0A378PKH1-F1
#
_entry.id   AF-A0A378PKH1-F1
#
_cell.length_a   1.000
_cell.length_b   1.000
_cell.length_c   1.000
_cell.angle_alpha   90.00
_cell.angle_beta   90.00
_cell.angle_gamma   90.00
#
_symmetry.space_group_name_H-M   'P 1'
#
loop_
_entity.id
_entity.type
_entity.pdbx_description
1 polymer ?
#
loop_
_entity_poly.entity_id
_entity_poly.type
_entity_poly.pdbx_seq_one_letter_code
_entity_poly.pdbx_strand_id
1 'polypeptide(L)'
;MKKSIKPLYLLTLLSGTLFMSACQKSPPVPEPLYIPSIALGEALVLDVLPNRAPCQSTTPMQCLLVKKEGAPTSEVFGIGYNDIHGFEPRQGVSYKIRVYEQIDENTGKPTVAWQLNEILSQQISR
;
A
#
# COMPACT_ATOMS: atom_id res chain seq x y z
N MET A 1 67.67 -30.89 -8.90
CA MET A 1 67.89 -31.73 -7.71
C MET A 1 66.52 -32.09 -7.13
N LYS A 2 66.02 -33.31 -7.39
CA LYS A 2 65.83 -34.44 -6.46
C LYS A 2 64.85 -34.17 -5.29
N LYS A 3 63.62 -34.69 -5.48
CA LYS A 3 62.56 -35.17 -4.56
C LYS A 3 62.73 -34.94 -3.06
N SER A 4 61.62 -34.54 -2.41
CA SER A 4 61.20 -35.20 -1.17
C SER A 4 59.67 -35.11 -1.01
N ILE A 5 58.99 -36.22 -1.30
CA ILE A 5 57.58 -36.46 -0.94
C ILE A 5 57.62 -37.24 0.37
N LYS A 6 56.92 -36.77 1.40
CA LYS A 6 56.60 -37.57 2.59
C LYS A 6 55.09 -37.80 2.67
N PRO A 7 54.63 -39.06 2.62
CA PRO A 7 53.28 -39.44 2.99
C PRO A 7 53.25 -39.74 4.50
N LEU A 8 52.21 -39.35 5.24
CA LEU A 8 51.75 -40.12 6.42
C LEU A 8 50.53 -39.50 7.14
N TYR A 9 49.55 -40.37 7.43
CA TYR A 9 48.44 -40.28 8.40
C TYR A 9 47.34 -39.25 8.08
N LEU A 10 46.17 -39.61 7.51
CA LEU A 10 45.15 -40.59 7.95
C LEU A 10 44.74 -40.46 9.43
N LEU A 11 43.44 -40.17 9.62
CA LEU A 11 42.61 -40.18 10.84
C LEU A 11 42.70 -38.96 11.78
N THR A 12 41.68 -38.10 11.69
CA THR A 12 40.71 -37.94 12.79
C THR A 12 39.30 -37.66 12.24
N LEU A 13 38.47 -38.68 12.39
CA LEU A 13 37.02 -38.66 12.34
C LEU A 13 36.45 -37.86 13.53
N LEU A 14 35.24 -37.32 13.35
CA LEU A 14 34.31 -36.81 14.36
C LEU A 14 34.80 -35.61 15.20
N SER A 15 34.38 -34.41 14.80
CA SER A 15 34.12 -33.34 15.78
C SER A 15 32.66 -32.94 15.62
N GLY A 16 31.88 -33.24 16.66
CA GLY A 16 30.44 -33.29 16.65
C GLY A 16 29.79 -31.97 16.21
N THR A 17 28.76 -32.11 15.38
CA THR A 17 27.74 -31.07 15.21
C THR A 17 27.07 -30.85 16.56
N LEU A 18 27.57 -29.88 17.32
CA LEU A 18 26.84 -29.30 18.44
C LEU A 18 25.56 -28.68 17.84
N PHE A 19 24.47 -29.44 17.89
CA PHE A 19 23.13 -28.90 17.74
C PHE A 19 22.92 -27.92 18.89
N MET A 20 23.20 -26.64 18.64
CA MET A 20 22.72 -25.55 19.48
C MET A 20 21.21 -25.51 19.33
N SER A 21 20.51 -26.33 20.12
CA SER A 21 19.09 -26.16 20.36
C SER A 21 18.95 -24.86 21.14
N ALA A 22 18.70 -23.76 20.44
CA ALA A 22 18.28 -22.52 21.07
C ALA A 22 16.90 -22.74 21.68
N CYS A 23 16.85 -23.14 22.95
CA CYS A 23 15.62 -23.20 23.71
C CYS A 23 15.10 -21.76 23.87
N GLN A 24 14.14 -21.34 23.03
CA GLN A 24 13.40 -20.11 23.27
C GLN A 24 12.60 -20.27 24.56
N LYS A 25 12.96 -19.46 25.57
CA LYS A 25 12.45 -19.55 26.95
C LYS A 25 10.95 -19.25 27.05
N SER A 26 10.37 -18.64 26.02
CA SER A 26 8.93 -18.45 25.81
C SER A 26 8.67 -18.08 24.34
N PRO A 27 7.52 -18.44 23.75
CA PRO A 27 7.11 -17.91 22.45
C PRO A 27 7.00 -16.38 22.52
N PRO A 28 7.33 -15.65 21.43
CA PRO A 28 7.13 -14.21 21.39
C PRO A 28 5.66 -13.88 21.60
N VAL A 29 5.38 -12.90 22.49
CA VAL A 29 4.03 -12.37 22.66
C VAL A 29 3.66 -11.65 21.35
N PRO A 30 2.54 -12.01 20.70
CA PRO A 30 2.11 -11.31 19.49
C PRO A 30 1.91 -9.83 19.79
N GLU A 31 2.36 -8.97 18.88
CA GLU A 31 2.06 -7.55 18.97
C GLU A 31 0.54 -7.36 18.94
N PRO A 32 -0.03 -6.49 19.81
CA PRO A 32 -1.45 -6.20 19.77
C PRO A 32 -1.87 -5.74 18.38
N LEU A 33 -2.98 -6.29 17.88
CA LEU A 33 -3.52 -5.85 16.59
C LEU A 33 -3.97 -4.40 16.71
N TYR A 34 -3.45 -3.56 15.82
CA TYR A 34 -3.92 -2.19 15.68
C TYR A 34 -5.32 -2.18 15.07
N ILE A 35 -6.26 -1.51 15.75
CA ILE A 35 -7.64 -1.32 15.27
C ILE A 35 -7.84 0.19 15.09
N PRO A 36 -7.94 0.69 13.84
CA PRO A 36 -8.17 2.11 13.59
C PRO A 36 -9.58 2.51 14.02
N SER A 37 -9.74 3.76 14.49
CA SER A 37 -11.06 4.39 14.67
C SER A 37 -11.28 5.35 13.52
N ILE A 38 -12.26 5.08 12.65
CA ILE A 38 -12.43 5.82 11.40
C ILE A 38 -13.46 6.94 11.56
N ALA A 39 -13.04 8.17 11.30
CA ALA A 39 -13.89 9.34 11.16
C ALA A 39 -13.87 9.90 9.73
N LEU A 40 -14.88 10.72 9.42
CA LEU A 40 -14.94 11.46 8.16
C LEU A 40 -14.42 12.88 8.38
N GLY A 41 -13.46 13.30 7.55
CA GLY A 41 -12.93 14.66 7.54
C GLY A 41 -13.88 15.67 6.90
N GLU A 42 -13.34 16.81 6.46
CA GLU A 42 -14.12 17.83 5.76
C GLU A 42 -14.55 17.36 4.36
N ALA A 43 -15.71 17.86 3.92
CA ALA A 43 -16.20 17.60 2.57
C ALA A 43 -15.34 18.34 1.53
N LEU A 44 -14.87 17.62 0.52
CA LEU A 44 -14.12 18.16 -0.60
C LEU A 44 -14.81 17.84 -1.92
N VAL A 45 -14.67 18.73 -2.90
CA VAL A 45 -15.12 18.48 -4.28
C VAL A 45 -13.92 18.10 -5.13
N LEU A 46 -14.02 16.94 -5.79
CA LEU A 46 -13.01 16.42 -6.70
C LEU A 46 -13.56 16.36 -8.12
N ASP A 47 -12.74 16.79 -9.08
CA ASP A 47 -12.91 16.49 -10.50
C ASP A 47 -12.20 15.16 -10.77
N VAL A 48 -12.95 14.11 -11.11
CA VAL A 48 -12.44 12.79 -11.52
C VAL A 48 -12.32 12.77 -13.05
N LEU A 49 -11.12 12.53 -13.53
CA LEU A 49 -10.81 12.46 -14.96
C LEU A 49 -11.31 11.13 -15.56
N PRO A 50 -11.60 11.09 -16.87
CA PRO A 50 -12.18 9.93 -17.54
C PRO A 50 -11.21 8.74 -17.70
N ASN A 51 -9.92 9.00 -17.53
CA ASN A 51 -8.85 8.04 -17.71
C ASN A 51 -8.27 7.59 -16.36
N ARG A 52 -7.78 6.35 -16.35
CA ARG A 52 -7.06 5.76 -15.22
C ARG A 52 -5.58 5.69 -15.54
N ALA A 53 -4.76 5.61 -14.52
CA ALA A 53 -3.33 5.36 -14.66
C ALA A 53 -2.86 4.31 -13.66
N PRO A 54 -1.71 3.65 -13.89
CA PRO A 54 -1.08 2.84 -12.86
C PRO A 54 -0.81 3.67 -11.60
N CYS A 55 -1.13 3.12 -10.43
CA CYS A 55 -0.76 3.73 -9.16
C CYS A 55 0.75 3.66 -8.93
N GLN A 56 1.28 4.61 -8.16
CA GLN A 56 2.64 4.50 -7.61
C GLN A 56 2.63 3.52 -6.42
N SER A 57 2.59 2.23 -6.72
CA SER A 57 2.57 1.15 -5.74
C SER A 57 3.53 0.03 -6.16
N THR A 58 3.94 -0.79 -5.19
CA THR A 58 4.66 -2.04 -5.45
C THR A 58 3.77 -3.11 -6.09
N THR A 59 2.45 -2.94 -6.02
CA THR A 59 1.45 -3.82 -6.62
C THR A 59 0.84 -3.17 -7.88
N PRO A 60 0.49 -3.96 -8.91
CA PRO A 60 -0.07 -3.46 -10.16
C PRO A 60 -1.53 -3.03 -9.98
N MET A 61 -1.72 -1.85 -9.38
CA MET A 61 -3.03 -1.24 -9.14
C MET A 61 -3.33 -0.14 -10.16
N GLN A 62 -4.63 0.09 -10.40
CA GLN A 62 -5.11 1.22 -11.19
C GLN A 62 -5.60 2.32 -10.26
N CYS A 63 -5.33 3.56 -10.62
CA CYS A 63 -5.71 4.77 -9.92
C CYS A 63 -6.66 5.61 -10.78
N LEU A 64 -7.65 6.18 -10.12
CA LEU A 64 -8.42 7.31 -10.62
C LEU A 64 -7.50 8.53 -10.63
N LEU A 65 -7.47 9.25 -11.75
CA LEU A 65 -6.83 10.55 -11.82
C LEU A 65 -7.83 11.60 -11.35
N VAL A 66 -7.46 12.37 -10.34
CA VAL A 66 -8.35 13.36 -9.72
C VAL A 66 -7.62 14.67 -9.48
N LYS A 67 -8.37 15.76 -9.34
CA LYS A 67 -7.87 17.03 -8.82
C LYS A 67 -8.95 17.69 -7.98
N LYS A 68 -8.57 18.56 -7.04
CA LYS A 68 -9.54 19.40 -6.34
C LYS A 68 -10.24 20.32 -7.34
N GLU A 69 -11.51 20.62 -7.08
CA GLU A 69 -12.24 21.59 -7.88
C GLU A 69 -11.49 22.93 -7.97
N GLY A 70 -11.36 23.46 -9.19
CA GLY A 70 -10.63 24.71 -9.44
C GLY A 70 -9.10 24.58 -9.49
N ALA A 71 -8.53 23.43 -9.10
CA ALA A 71 -7.09 23.22 -9.17
C ALA A 71 -6.60 23.07 -10.64
N PRO A 72 -5.37 23.53 -10.94
CA PRO A 72 -4.76 23.39 -12.26
C PRO A 72 -4.46 21.92 -12.59
N THR A 73 -4.30 21.61 -13.89
CA THR A 73 -3.99 20.25 -14.36
C THR A 73 -2.65 19.71 -13.84
N SER A 74 -1.73 20.57 -13.41
CA SER A 74 -0.47 20.18 -12.77
C SER A 74 -0.64 19.56 -11.39
N GLU A 75 -1.80 19.72 -10.76
CA GLU A 75 -2.11 19.20 -9.42
C GLU A 75 -2.99 17.94 -9.45
N VAL A 76 -2.96 17.21 -10.56
CA VAL A 76 -3.62 15.90 -10.65
C VAL A 76 -2.88 14.87 -9.79
N PHE A 77 -3.63 14.14 -8.98
CA PHE A 77 -3.12 13.05 -8.15
C PHE A 77 -3.94 11.77 -8.34
N GLY A 78 -3.40 10.65 -7.86
CA GLY A 78 -4.01 9.33 -7.96
C GLY A 78 -4.74 8.94 -6.68
N ILE A 79 -5.97 8.43 -6.80
CA ILE A 79 -6.66 7.67 -5.74
C ILE A 79 -6.84 6.24 -6.25
N GLY A 80 -6.59 5.21 -5.44
CA GLY A 80 -6.78 3.83 -5.88
C GLY A 80 -8.21 3.58 -6.36
N TYR A 81 -8.36 2.73 -7.38
CA TYR A 81 -9.62 2.57 -8.09
C TYR A 81 -10.82 2.21 -7.19
N ASN A 82 -10.58 1.54 -6.07
CA ASN A 82 -11.59 1.11 -5.09
C ASN A 82 -11.51 1.88 -3.77
N ASP A 83 -10.69 2.93 -3.67
CA ASP A 83 -10.44 3.63 -2.41
C ASP A 83 -11.50 4.72 -2.13
N ILE A 84 -12.46 4.91 -3.02
CA ILE A 84 -13.65 5.76 -2.79
C ILE A 84 -14.87 4.88 -2.56
N HIS A 85 -15.23 4.68 -1.29
CA HIS A 85 -16.38 3.89 -0.89
C HIS A 85 -17.68 4.47 -1.43
N GLY A 86 -18.50 3.60 -2.05
CA GLY A 86 -19.78 3.98 -2.64
C GLY A 86 -19.68 4.61 -4.04
N PHE A 87 -18.48 4.68 -4.63
CA PHE A 87 -18.29 5.24 -5.97
C PHE A 87 -17.85 4.17 -6.98
N GLU A 88 -18.61 4.04 -8.07
CA GLU A 88 -18.33 3.09 -9.16
C GLU A 88 -18.06 3.84 -10.49
N PRO A 89 -16.85 4.36 -10.71
CA PRO A 89 -16.52 5.17 -11.88
C PRO A 89 -16.41 4.34 -13.17
N ARG A 90 -17.05 4.82 -14.23
CA ARG A 90 -16.94 4.23 -15.58
C ARG A 90 -15.78 4.83 -16.35
N GLN A 91 -15.07 3.98 -17.09
CA GLN A 91 -14.02 4.43 -18.00
C GLN A 91 -14.62 5.34 -19.09
N GLY A 92 -13.91 6.42 -19.44
CA GLY A 92 -14.37 7.39 -20.44
C GLY A 92 -15.41 8.39 -19.91
N VAL A 93 -15.74 8.36 -18.61
CA VAL A 93 -16.67 9.30 -17.98
C VAL A 93 -15.92 10.15 -16.96
N SER A 94 -16.00 11.47 -17.09
CA SER A 94 -15.53 12.40 -16.08
C SER A 94 -16.63 12.68 -15.07
N TYR A 95 -16.26 12.87 -13.81
CA TYR A 95 -17.20 13.14 -12.73
C TYR A 95 -16.77 14.36 -11.94
N LYS A 96 -17.73 15.08 -11.37
CA LYS A 96 -17.50 15.98 -10.24
C LYS A 96 -18.20 15.35 -9.04
N ILE A 97 -17.45 15.05 -7.98
CA ILE A 97 -17.96 14.34 -6.81
C ILE A 97 -17.64 15.10 -5.54
N ARG A 98 -18.54 15.01 -4.56
CA ARG A 98 -18.29 15.43 -3.18
C ARG A 98 -17.92 14.20 -2.37
N VAL A 99 -16.79 14.27 -1.66
CA VAL A 99 -16.23 13.16 -0.88
C VAL A 99 -15.78 13.64 0.49
N TYR A 100 -15.63 12.69 1.41
CA TYR A 100 -14.97 12.87 2.71
C TYR A 100 -13.70 12.01 2.73
N GLU A 101 -12.59 12.58 3.17
CA GLU A 101 -11.39 11.79 3.48
C GLU A 101 -11.62 10.98 4.77
N GLN A 102 -11.24 9.71 4.79
CA GLN A 102 -11.30 8.90 6.02
C GLN A 102 -10.04 9.12 6.84
N ILE A 103 -10.22 9.55 8.09
CA ILE A 103 -9.16 9.86 9.04
C ILE A 103 -9.21 8.84 10.16
N ASP A 104 -8.05 8.34 10.56
CA ASP A 104 -7.91 7.52 11.75
C ASP A 104 -7.82 8.42 12.98
N GLU A 105 -8.86 8.47 13.80
CA GLU A 105 -8.95 9.32 14.99
C GLU A 105 -7.85 9.04 16.01
N ASN A 106 -7.34 7.80 16.06
CA ASN A 106 -6.28 7.44 16.99
C ASN A 106 -4.95 8.13 16.63
N THR A 107 -4.73 8.43 15.35
CA THR A 107 -3.47 9.02 14.85
C THR A 107 -3.63 10.42 14.25
N GLY A 108 -4.85 10.84 13.95
CA GLY A 108 -5.17 12.06 13.21
C GLY A 108 -4.70 12.04 11.76
N LYS A 109 -4.40 10.87 11.18
CA LYS A 109 -3.85 10.75 9.83
C LYS A 109 -4.88 10.20 8.83
N PRO A 110 -4.80 10.60 7.54
CA PRO A 110 -5.57 9.98 6.48
C PRO A 110 -5.29 8.48 6.37
N THR A 111 -6.33 7.70 6.12
CA THR A 111 -6.25 6.25 5.91
C THR A 111 -6.10 5.86 4.44
N VAL A 112 -5.96 6.85 3.54
CA VAL A 112 -5.99 6.72 2.07
C VAL A 112 -7.39 6.49 1.49
N ALA A 113 -8.32 5.95 2.28
CA ALA A 113 -9.70 5.74 1.87
C ALA A 113 -10.53 7.03 1.91
N TRP A 114 -11.58 7.05 1.10
CA TRP A 114 -12.52 8.15 0.94
C TRP A 114 -13.95 7.61 0.98
N GLN A 115 -14.89 8.44 1.43
CA GLN A 115 -16.31 8.13 1.40
C GLN A 115 -17.01 9.05 0.38
N LEU A 116 -17.72 8.47 -0.59
CA LEU A 116 -18.60 9.24 -1.45
C LEU A 116 -19.73 9.83 -0.62
N ASN A 117 -19.95 11.14 -0.79
CA ASN A 117 -21.15 11.82 -0.33
C ASN A 117 -22.16 11.93 -1.49
N GLU A 118 -21.74 12.53 -2.60
CA GLU A 118 -22.63 12.88 -3.70
C GLU A 118 -21.89 12.93 -5.04
N ILE A 119 -22.56 12.52 -6.12
CA ILE A 119 -22.13 12.80 -7.50
C ILE A 119 -22.81 14.08 -7.95
N LEU A 120 -22.03 15.14 -8.12
CA LEU A 120 -22.54 16.48 -8.50
C LEU A 120 -22.78 16.56 -10.02
N SER A 121 -21.93 15.93 -10.82
CA SER A 121 -22.13 15.83 -12.26
C SER A 121 -21.34 14.67 -12.87
N GLN A 122 -21.77 14.23 -14.05
CA GLN A 122 -21.06 13.26 -14.88
C GLN A 122 -21.15 13.64 -16.35
N GLN A 123 -20.07 13.42 -17.11
CA GLN A 123 -20.01 13.73 -18.54
C GLN A 123 -19.23 12.64 -19.27
N ILE A 124 -19.79 12.14 -20.38
CA ILE A 124 -19.07 11.21 -21.26
C ILE A 124 -18.03 12.02 -22.01
N SER A 125 -16.75 11.65 -21.87
CA SER A 125 -15.68 12.23 -22.68
C SER A 125 -15.74 11.59 -24.07
N ARG A 126 -15.99 12.42 -25.08
CA ARG A 126 -15.96 12.03 -26.50
C ARG A 126 -14.53 12.07 -27.03
#